data_AF-W6U6I9-F1
#
_entry.id   AF-W6U6I9-F1
#
_cell.length_a   1.000
_cell.length_b   1.000
_cell.length_c   1.000
_cell.angle_alpha   90.00
_cell.angle_beta   90.00
_cell.angle_gamma   90.00
#
_symmetry.space_group_name_H-M   'P 1'
#
loop_
_entity.id
_entity.type
_entity.pdbx_description
1 polymer ?
#
loop_
_entity_poly.entity_id
_entity_poly.type
_entity_poly.pdbx_seq_one_letter_code
_entity_poly.pdbx_strand_id
1 'polypeptide(L)'
;MKLIALSFAAFFICCSVHSQNKVIDSLRKDLMRQTTDTGKAIILYNLSYNYHLYKPDSALILGRQAYELSKKNKFLRGESWALNSMANAFHALHNYPKAIEYFIEQLKIEEKRSIPENMGSTYLNIALVYNSERDTKKALSYAFKADDIAKEHKLPELALFSKLNIGDIYEKANQLNQAMAYTKQAYELSLVQKDDLITGTSLNNLGNIYLKKADYATAYTYFTKSIPYLEAMEDYNTLAECNLGLAKIYDHHGKRDSAVYYAKKVYDGASSNEFLSRAADASAFLAQLYKKQGKIDSAFRYQEVLIKLTDSVDSKERAKEVQNITIAEEFRQKEIAEEQHREAEERTQKLQLLAIGILIPILFFFSIFLSQKRVNKKVIEYSGIISLLMLFEYLTLFIHPFVAEKSHHSPIIEIIVFVIIASLLTPTHHKIEVWLIKKLSKIHEHHSQIHQKAVEKVTPEKTIDEPEETT
;
A
#
# COMPACT_ATOMS: atom_id res chain seq x y z
N MET A 1 -49.95 -39.03 35.20
CA MET A 1 -49.78 -38.51 33.82
C MET A 1 -49.45 -37.02 33.72
N LYS A 2 -49.86 -36.14 34.66
CA LYS A 2 -49.51 -34.70 34.60
C LYS A 2 -48.05 -34.35 34.97
N LEU A 3 -47.35 -35.16 35.78
CA LEU A 3 -45.94 -34.89 36.13
C LEU A 3 -44.94 -35.22 35.00
N ILE A 4 -45.23 -36.18 34.13
CA ILE A 4 -44.32 -36.57 33.03
C ILE A 4 -44.38 -35.54 31.89
N ALA A 5 -45.53 -34.90 31.68
CA ALA A 5 -45.68 -33.83 30.69
C ALA A 5 -44.93 -32.53 31.06
N LEU A 6 -44.78 -32.23 32.35
CA LEU A 6 -44.01 -31.06 32.81
C LEU A 6 -42.49 -31.26 32.70
N SER A 7 -41.98 -32.49 32.86
CA SER A 7 -40.56 -32.77 32.60
C SER A 7 -40.21 -32.76 31.11
N PHE A 8 -41.14 -33.13 30.22
CA PHE A 8 -40.90 -33.04 28.77
C PHE A 8 -40.95 -31.59 28.25
N ALA A 9 -41.77 -30.72 28.85
CA ALA A 9 -41.80 -29.29 28.52
C ALA A 9 -40.55 -28.55 29.02
N ALA A 10 -39.99 -28.93 30.17
CA ALA A 10 -38.75 -28.35 30.68
C ALA A 10 -37.51 -28.79 29.88
N PHE A 11 -37.52 -29.97 29.25
CA PHE A 11 -36.40 -30.45 28.43
C PHE A 11 -36.35 -29.78 27.04
N PHE A 12 -37.49 -29.35 26.50
CA PHE A 12 -37.54 -28.64 25.21
C PHE A 12 -37.23 -27.14 25.30
N ILE A 13 -37.17 -26.55 26.50
CA ILE A 13 -36.80 -25.14 26.68
C ILE A 13 -35.27 -24.97 26.90
N CYS A 14 -34.54 -26.05 27.19
CA CYS A 14 -33.09 -25.99 27.44
C CYS A 14 -32.19 -26.23 26.22
N CYS A 15 -32.74 -26.56 25.04
CA CYS A 15 -31.92 -26.82 23.83
C CYS A 15 -31.93 -25.70 22.78
N SER A 16 -32.47 -24.53 23.11
CA SER A 16 -32.30 -23.30 22.30
C SER A 16 -31.22 -22.40 22.89
N VAL A 17 -30.10 -22.98 23.35
CA VAL A 17 -28.87 -22.19 23.52
C VAL A 17 -28.41 -21.87 22.11
N HIS A 18 -28.92 -20.75 21.60
CA HIS A 18 -28.38 -20.08 20.44
C HIS A 18 -26.87 -20.00 20.66
N SER A 19 -26.08 -20.40 19.67
CA SER A 19 -24.66 -20.07 19.61
C SER A 19 -24.55 -18.54 19.55
N GLN A 20 -24.65 -17.90 20.71
CA GLN A 20 -24.56 -16.46 20.87
C GLN A 20 -23.08 -16.11 20.79
N ASN A 21 -22.71 -15.38 19.74
CA ASN A 21 -21.36 -14.87 19.62
C ASN A 21 -21.14 -13.85 20.76
N LYS A 22 -20.39 -14.27 21.78
CA LYS A 22 -20.13 -13.51 23.02
C LYS A 22 -19.60 -12.10 22.74
N VAL A 23 -18.88 -11.91 21.63
CA VAL A 23 -18.35 -10.61 21.20
C VAL A 23 -19.49 -9.67 20.82
N ILE A 24 -20.46 -10.14 20.04
CA ILE A 24 -21.60 -9.33 19.60
C ILE A 24 -22.45 -8.87 20.78
N ASP A 25 -22.70 -9.76 21.74
CA ASP A 25 -23.51 -9.42 22.92
C ASP A 25 -22.82 -8.41 23.82
N SER A 26 -21.49 -8.50 23.94
CA SER A 26 -20.70 -7.48 24.62
C SER A 26 -20.82 -6.13 23.91
N LEU A 27 -20.60 -6.10 22.59
CA LEU A 27 -20.67 -4.88 21.79
C LEU A 27 -22.06 -4.22 21.83
N ARG A 28 -23.14 -5.02 21.84
CA ARG A 28 -24.51 -4.49 22.00
C ARG A 28 -24.73 -3.83 23.36
N LYS A 29 -24.18 -4.41 24.43
CA LYS A 29 -24.23 -3.81 25.78
C LYS A 29 -23.41 -2.54 25.86
N ASP A 30 -22.23 -2.54 25.25
CA ASP A 30 -21.34 -1.37 25.22
C ASP A 30 -21.98 -0.22 24.44
N LEU A 31 -22.69 -0.52 23.34
CA LEU A 31 -23.43 0.49 22.57
C LEU A 31 -24.49 1.20 23.41
N MET A 32 -25.20 0.48 24.28
CA MET A 32 -26.21 1.07 25.18
C MET A 32 -25.59 1.95 26.27
N ARG A 33 -24.33 1.72 26.63
CA ARG A 33 -23.61 2.47 27.68
C ARG A 33 -22.80 3.64 27.13
N GLN A 34 -22.47 3.61 25.85
CA GLN A 34 -21.61 4.61 25.24
C GLN A 34 -22.32 5.95 25.07
N THR A 35 -21.69 7.02 25.56
CA THR A 35 -22.26 8.37 25.56
C THR A 35 -21.72 9.23 24.42
N THR A 36 -20.50 8.96 23.95
CA THR A 36 -19.86 9.72 22.88
C THR A 36 -20.29 9.24 21.49
N ASP A 37 -20.54 10.17 20.57
CA ASP A 37 -20.91 9.84 19.20
C ASP A 37 -19.76 9.10 18.46
N THR A 38 -18.51 9.49 18.70
CA THR A 38 -17.33 8.78 18.15
C THR A 38 -17.21 7.37 18.71
N GLY A 39 -17.40 7.18 20.03
CA GLY A 39 -17.41 5.86 20.63
C GLY A 39 -18.54 4.97 20.10
N LYS A 40 -19.74 5.53 19.90
CA LYS A 40 -20.87 4.82 19.29
C LYS A 40 -20.54 4.39 17.86
N ALA A 41 -19.92 5.28 17.06
CA ALA A 41 -19.52 4.97 15.69
C ALA A 41 -18.53 3.78 15.65
N ILE A 42 -17.58 3.73 16.57
CA ILE A 42 -16.62 2.62 16.68
C ILE A 42 -17.33 1.31 17.00
N ILE A 43 -18.26 1.32 17.96
CA ILE A 43 -18.99 0.10 18.36
C ILE A 43 -19.92 -0.37 17.23
N LEU A 44 -20.60 0.56 16.55
CA LEU A 44 -21.44 0.25 15.39
C LEU A 44 -20.61 -0.36 14.25
N TYR A 45 -19.43 0.20 13.96
CA TYR A 45 -18.48 -0.41 13.03
C TYR A 45 -18.07 -1.82 13.48
N ASN A 46 -17.68 -2.02 14.74
CA ASN A 46 -17.27 -3.34 15.23
C ASN A 46 -18.40 -4.38 15.10
N LEU A 47 -19.64 -3.99 15.39
CA LEU A 47 -20.81 -4.85 15.16
C LEU A 47 -20.98 -5.17 13.68
N SER A 48 -20.90 -4.15 12.82
CA SER A 48 -20.97 -4.30 11.37
C SER A 48 -19.88 -5.24 10.83
N TYR A 49 -18.63 -5.05 11.28
CA TYR A 49 -17.50 -5.87 10.90
C TYR A 49 -17.66 -7.31 11.40
N ASN A 50 -18.24 -7.52 12.58
CA ASN A 50 -18.56 -8.88 12.98
C ASN A 50 -19.66 -9.46 12.09
N TYR A 51 -20.68 -8.70 11.68
CA TYR A 51 -21.79 -9.24 10.88
C TYR A 51 -21.49 -9.47 9.40
N HIS A 52 -20.48 -8.85 8.80
CA HIS A 52 -20.38 -8.75 7.33
C HIS A 52 -20.33 -10.09 6.59
N LEU A 53 -19.77 -11.15 7.19
CA LEU A 53 -19.66 -12.47 6.54
C LEU A 53 -20.92 -13.34 6.61
N TYR A 54 -21.76 -13.16 7.64
CA TYR A 54 -22.91 -14.03 7.89
C TYR A 54 -24.27 -13.31 7.90
N LYS A 55 -24.29 -12.01 8.23
CA LYS A 55 -25.46 -11.13 8.13
C LYS A 55 -25.11 -9.83 7.40
N PRO A 56 -24.73 -9.90 6.11
CA PRO A 56 -24.31 -8.72 5.35
C PRO A 56 -25.37 -7.61 5.32
N ASP A 57 -26.67 -7.93 5.24
CA ASP A 57 -27.73 -6.90 5.28
C ASP A 57 -27.74 -6.12 6.60
N SER A 58 -27.53 -6.81 7.73
CA SER A 58 -27.43 -6.17 9.05
C SER A 58 -26.14 -5.36 9.17
N ALA A 59 -25.03 -5.86 8.62
CA ALA A 59 -23.78 -5.13 8.54
C ALA A 59 -23.95 -3.83 7.75
N LEU A 60 -24.63 -3.84 6.59
CA LEU A 60 -24.88 -2.64 5.81
C LEU A 60 -25.63 -1.56 6.58
N ILE A 61 -26.64 -1.93 7.37
CA ILE A 61 -27.40 -0.98 8.20
C ILE A 61 -26.50 -0.38 9.28
N LEU A 62 -25.74 -1.21 10.00
CA LEU A 62 -24.87 -0.76 11.09
C LEU A 62 -23.69 0.06 10.59
N GLY A 63 -23.07 -0.36 9.49
CA GLY A 63 -22.00 0.37 8.79
C GLY A 63 -22.49 1.73 8.32
N ARG A 64 -23.70 1.84 7.75
CA ARG A 64 -24.29 3.13 7.39
C ARG A 64 -24.47 4.03 8.61
N GLN A 65 -24.99 3.51 9.72
CA GLN A 65 -25.13 4.29 10.96
C GLN A 65 -23.78 4.77 11.48
N ALA A 66 -22.75 3.92 11.46
CA ALA A 66 -21.39 4.29 11.83
C ALA A 66 -20.81 5.37 10.91
N TYR A 67 -21.05 5.28 9.60
CA TYR A 67 -20.60 6.25 8.60
C TYR A 67 -21.24 7.63 8.83
N GLU A 68 -22.57 7.71 8.93
CA GLU A 68 -23.28 8.97 9.13
C GLU A 68 -22.87 9.66 10.44
N LEU A 69 -22.71 8.86 11.51
CA LEU A 69 -22.27 9.37 12.80
C LEU A 69 -20.82 9.88 12.74
N SER A 70 -19.94 9.16 12.06
CA SER A 70 -18.54 9.58 11.87
C SER A 70 -18.45 10.87 11.04
N LYS A 71 -19.20 10.95 9.94
CA LYS A 71 -19.25 12.11 9.06
C LYS A 71 -19.78 13.36 9.76
N LYS A 72 -20.87 13.23 10.53
CA LYS A 72 -21.41 14.32 11.36
C LYS A 72 -20.37 14.87 12.35
N ASN A 73 -19.52 14.00 12.87
CA ASN A 73 -18.49 14.35 13.86
C ASN A 73 -17.10 14.61 13.24
N LYS A 74 -16.99 14.65 11.90
CA LYS A 74 -15.70 14.82 11.17
C LYS A 74 -14.64 13.79 11.58
N PHE A 75 -15.06 12.57 11.90
CA PHE A 75 -14.20 11.49 12.36
C PHE A 75 -13.77 10.61 11.18
N LEU A 76 -12.78 11.08 10.42
CA LEU A 76 -12.31 10.42 9.18
C LEU A 76 -11.94 8.94 9.36
N ARG A 77 -11.33 8.58 10.50
CA ARG A 77 -11.00 7.17 10.78
C ARG A 77 -12.26 6.30 10.90
N GLY A 78 -13.32 6.82 11.54
CA GLY A 78 -14.59 6.12 11.63
C GLY A 78 -15.33 6.04 10.29
N GLU A 79 -15.22 7.08 9.46
CA GLU A 79 -15.76 7.05 8.09
C GLU A 79 -15.11 5.93 7.27
N SER A 80 -13.78 5.84 7.29
CA SER A 80 -13.02 4.78 6.61
C SER A 80 -13.39 3.37 7.10
N TRP A 81 -13.45 3.17 8.41
CA TRP A 81 -13.85 1.88 8.99
C TRP A 81 -15.27 1.47 8.60
N ALA A 82 -16.21 2.42 8.60
CA ALA A 82 -17.57 2.16 8.18
C ALA A 82 -17.65 1.78 6.69
N LEU A 83 -16.93 2.51 5.82
CA LEU A 83 -16.82 2.18 4.39
C LEU A 83 -16.24 0.78 4.17
N ASN A 84 -15.17 0.43 4.88
CA ASN A 84 -14.56 -0.90 4.81
C ASN A 84 -15.58 -2.00 5.13
N SER A 85 -16.34 -1.83 6.23
CA SER A 85 -17.31 -2.83 6.63
C SER A 85 -18.48 -2.94 5.65
N MET A 86 -18.96 -1.83 5.10
CA MET A 86 -20.00 -1.84 4.07
C MET A 86 -19.51 -2.50 2.78
N ALA A 87 -18.27 -2.21 2.36
CA ALA A 87 -17.64 -2.82 1.19
C ALA A 87 -17.52 -4.34 1.34
N ASN A 88 -17.04 -4.83 2.50
CA ASN A 88 -16.99 -6.25 2.81
C ASN A 88 -18.38 -6.92 2.80
N ALA A 89 -19.41 -6.24 3.30
CA ALA A 89 -20.78 -6.75 3.26
C ALA A 89 -21.31 -6.84 1.81
N PHE A 90 -21.05 -5.84 0.96
CA PHE A 90 -21.39 -5.91 -0.46
C PHE A 90 -20.59 -6.98 -1.21
N HIS A 91 -19.33 -7.21 -0.84
CA HIS A 91 -18.52 -8.29 -1.38
C HIS A 91 -19.11 -9.65 -1.04
N ALA A 92 -19.55 -9.86 0.21
CA ALA A 92 -20.23 -11.08 0.64
C ALA A 92 -21.59 -11.30 -0.06
N LEU A 93 -22.29 -10.22 -0.43
CA LEU A 93 -23.51 -10.26 -1.24
C LEU A 93 -23.26 -10.42 -2.75
N HIS A 94 -21.99 -10.65 -3.15
CA HIS A 94 -21.57 -10.71 -4.56
C HIS A 94 -21.96 -9.46 -5.37
N ASN A 95 -22.12 -8.32 -4.70
CA ASN A 95 -22.28 -7.01 -5.33
C ASN A 95 -20.91 -6.32 -5.41
N TYR A 96 -20.08 -6.85 -6.30
CA TYR A 96 -18.72 -6.39 -6.54
C TYR A 96 -18.62 -4.90 -6.95
N PRO A 97 -19.51 -4.32 -7.78
CA PRO A 97 -19.46 -2.88 -8.08
C PRO A 97 -19.55 -2.01 -6.83
N LYS A 98 -20.54 -2.28 -5.97
CA LYS A 98 -20.70 -1.52 -4.73
C LYS A 98 -19.54 -1.75 -3.75
N ALA A 99 -19.03 -2.97 -3.66
CA ALA A 99 -17.86 -3.26 -2.84
C ALA A 99 -16.65 -2.41 -3.28
N ILE A 100 -16.35 -2.39 -4.59
CA ILE A 100 -15.24 -1.61 -5.16
C ILE A 100 -15.46 -0.10 -4.98
N GLU A 101 -16.68 0.40 -5.18
CA GLU A 101 -17.05 1.80 -4.96
C GLU A 101 -16.69 2.24 -3.53
N TYR A 102 -17.15 1.50 -2.51
CA TYR A 102 -16.87 1.84 -1.12
C TYR A 102 -15.39 1.65 -0.73
N PHE A 103 -14.68 0.66 -1.28
CA PHE A 103 -13.23 0.57 -1.07
C PHE A 103 -12.46 1.72 -1.71
N ILE A 104 -12.89 2.22 -2.87
CA ILE A 104 -12.28 3.41 -3.50
C ILE A 104 -12.58 4.66 -2.68
N GLU A 105 -13.79 4.81 -2.15
CA GLU A 105 -14.09 5.89 -1.20
C GLU A 105 -13.24 5.79 0.07
N GLN A 106 -13.06 4.58 0.62
CA GLN A 106 -12.17 4.33 1.74
C GLN A 106 -10.73 4.75 1.40
N LEU A 107 -10.23 4.35 0.23
CA LEU A 107 -8.88 4.68 -0.24
C LEU A 107 -8.67 6.20 -0.29
N LYS A 108 -9.63 6.97 -0.81
CA LYS A 108 -9.58 8.44 -0.83
C LYS A 108 -9.50 9.06 0.56
N ILE A 109 -10.11 8.45 1.57
CA ILE A 109 -9.99 8.89 2.96
C ILE A 109 -8.59 8.57 3.50
N GLU A 110 -8.07 7.38 3.23
CA GLU A 110 -6.74 6.98 3.72
C GLU A 110 -5.60 7.75 3.05
N GLU A 111 -5.74 8.13 1.78
CA GLU A 111 -4.84 9.06 1.09
C GLU A 111 -4.78 10.40 1.83
N LYS A 112 -5.94 10.97 2.18
CA LYS A 112 -6.03 12.24 2.95
C LYS A 112 -5.45 12.12 4.36
N ARG A 113 -5.54 10.93 4.97
CA ARG A 113 -4.97 10.65 6.28
C ARG A 113 -3.48 10.32 6.22
N SER A 114 -2.95 10.05 5.03
CA SER A 114 -1.56 9.65 4.76
C SER A 114 -1.11 8.47 5.62
N ILE A 115 -1.92 7.40 5.67
CA ILE A 115 -1.63 6.15 6.40
C ILE A 115 -1.36 5.03 5.40
N PRO A 116 -0.08 4.76 5.04
CA PRO A 116 0.27 3.78 4.00
C PRO A 116 -0.24 2.37 4.28
N GLU A 117 -0.21 1.95 5.56
CA GLU A 117 -0.70 0.65 5.99
C GLU A 117 -2.18 0.45 5.61
N ASN A 118 -3.04 1.43 5.90
CA ASN A 118 -4.46 1.34 5.57
C ASN A 118 -4.70 1.42 4.06
N MET A 119 -3.89 2.19 3.32
CA MET A 119 -3.96 2.24 1.86
C MET A 119 -3.63 0.87 1.26
N GLY A 120 -2.54 0.24 1.72
CA GLY A 120 -2.15 -1.11 1.33
C GLY A 120 -3.23 -2.15 1.63
N SER A 121 -3.78 -2.14 2.84
CA SER A 121 -4.88 -3.04 3.22
C SER A 121 -6.13 -2.81 2.37
N THR A 122 -6.44 -1.56 2.00
CA THR A 122 -7.55 -1.24 1.11
C THR A 122 -7.31 -1.77 -0.31
N TYR A 123 -6.08 -1.67 -0.82
CA TYR A 123 -5.71 -2.27 -2.10
C TYR A 123 -5.83 -3.80 -2.10
N LEU A 124 -5.45 -4.47 -1.01
CA LEU A 124 -5.66 -5.92 -0.89
C LEU A 124 -7.14 -6.29 -0.90
N ASN A 125 -7.99 -5.51 -0.22
CA ASN A 125 -9.44 -5.75 -0.25
C ASN A 125 -10.02 -5.57 -1.66
N ILE A 126 -9.59 -4.54 -2.41
CA ILE A 126 -9.97 -4.37 -3.82
C ILE A 126 -9.50 -5.56 -4.67
N ALA A 127 -8.26 -6.04 -4.44
CA ALA A 127 -7.72 -7.21 -5.13
C ALA A 127 -8.55 -8.47 -4.86
N LEU A 128 -9.02 -8.68 -3.62
CA LEU A 128 -9.90 -9.79 -3.24
C LEU A 128 -11.24 -9.76 -3.97
N VAL A 129 -11.82 -8.56 -4.19
CA VAL A 129 -13.05 -8.42 -4.96
C VAL A 129 -12.82 -8.81 -6.42
N TYR A 130 -11.78 -8.29 -7.08
CA TYR A 130 -11.46 -8.67 -8.47
C TYR A 130 -11.10 -10.15 -8.62
N ASN A 131 -10.45 -10.74 -7.62
CA ASN A 131 -10.17 -12.17 -7.59
C ASN A 131 -11.47 -12.99 -7.53
N SER A 132 -12.47 -12.51 -6.80
CA SER A 132 -13.81 -13.12 -6.75
C SER A 132 -14.56 -12.98 -8.08
N GLU A 133 -14.34 -11.89 -8.81
CA GLU A 133 -14.80 -11.70 -10.20
C GLU A 133 -14.01 -12.49 -11.24
N ARG A 134 -12.91 -13.15 -10.83
CA ARG A 134 -11.96 -13.84 -11.73
C ARG A 134 -11.26 -12.90 -12.72
N ASP A 135 -11.19 -11.60 -12.45
CA ASP A 135 -10.32 -10.67 -13.17
C ASP A 135 -8.91 -10.72 -12.56
N THR A 136 -8.14 -11.74 -12.96
CA THR A 136 -6.77 -11.98 -12.48
C THR A 136 -5.87 -10.77 -12.69
N LYS A 137 -6.01 -10.05 -13.81
CA LYS A 137 -5.11 -8.94 -14.16
C LYS A 137 -5.30 -7.79 -13.18
N LYS A 138 -6.55 -7.38 -12.92
CA LYS A 138 -6.84 -6.31 -11.95
C LYS A 138 -6.52 -6.74 -10.53
N ALA A 139 -6.87 -7.97 -10.15
CA ALA A 139 -6.55 -8.50 -8.82
C ALA A 139 -5.04 -8.42 -8.54
N LEU A 140 -4.19 -8.90 -9.46
CA LEU A 140 -2.74 -8.80 -9.33
C LEU A 140 -2.25 -7.35 -9.31
N SER A 141 -2.80 -6.48 -10.17
CA SER A 141 -2.39 -5.06 -10.19
C SER A 141 -2.57 -4.39 -8.82
N TYR A 142 -3.73 -4.58 -8.19
CA TYR A 142 -3.98 -4.02 -6.86
C TYR A 142 -3.18 -4.73 -5.75
N ALA A 143 -3.02 -6.05 -5.82
CA ALA A 143 -2.22 -6.77 -4.84
C ALA A 143 -0.73 -6.37 -4.89
N PHE A 144 -0.18 -6.10 -6.08
CA PHE A 144 1.18 -5.60 -6.22
C PHE A 144 1.34 -4.16 -5.73
N LYS A 145 0.33 -3.29 -5.92
CA LYS A 145 0.36 -1.94 -5.30
C LYS A 145 0.49 -2.02 -3.77
N ALA A 146 -0.22 -2.95 -3.13
CA ALA A 146 -0.08 -3.18 -1.68
C ALA A 146 1.31 -3.72 -1.31
N ASP A 147 1.86 -4.67 -2.08
CA ASP A 147 3.20 -5.22 -1.88
C ASP A 147 4.29 -4.15 -2.02
N ASP A 148 4.12 -3.21 -2.95
CA ASP A 148 5.06 -2.11 -3.16
C ASP A 148 5.01 -1.08 -2.02
N ILE A 149 3.80 -0.73 -1.54
CA ILE A 149 3.64 0.07 -0.31
C ILE A 149 4.32 -0.63 0.88
N ALA A 150 4.14 -1.94 1.02
CA ALA A 150 4.75 -2.70 2.10
C ALA A 150 6.29 -2.63 2.06
N LYS A 151 6.89 -2.71 0.86
CA LYS A 151 8.35 -2.57 0.68
C LYS A 151 8.82 -1.15 0.98
N GLU A 152 8.17 -0.15 0.40
CA GLU A 152 8.56 1.26 0.53
C GLU A 152 8.55 1.70 1.99
N HIS A 153 7.50 1.32 2.73
CA HIS A 153 7.29 1.71 4.11
C HIS A 153 7.76 0.68 5.15
N LYS A 154 8.35 -0.44 4.71
CA LYS A 154 8.85 -1.53 5.56
C LYS A 154 7.79 -2.07 6.52
N LEU A 155 6.61 -2.40 5.97
CA LEU A 155 5.46 -2.92 6.71
C LEU A 155 5.41 -4.46 6.61
N PRO A 156 5.95 -5.20 7.59
CA PRO A 156 6.11 -6.67 7.48
C PRO A 156 4.78 -7.42 7.45
N GLU A 157 3.77 -6.93 8.18
CA GLU A 157 2.43 -7.51 8.21
C GLU A 157 1.75 -7.37 6.84
N LEU A 158 1.74 -6.15 6.28
CA LEU A 158 1.19 -5.91 4.95
C LEU A 158 1.93 -6.72 3.86
N ALA A 159 3.25 -6.88 3.97
CA ALA A 159 4.02 -7.72 3.06
C ALA A 159 3.55 -9.19 3.14
N LEU A 160 3.36 -9.72 4.35
CA LEU A 160 2.86 -11.08 4.57
C LEU A 160 1.49 -11.29 3.91
N PHE A 161 0.52 -10.40 4.21
CA PHE A 161 -0.82 -10.47 3.62
C PHE A 161 -0.78 -10.33 2.09
N SER A 162 0.07 -9.46 1.56
CA SER A 162 0.22 -9.28 0.11
C SER A 162 0.72 -10.55 -0.57
N LYS A 163 1.75 -11.22 -0.02
CA LYS A 163 2.24 -12.50 -0.57
C LYS A 163 1.17 -13.59 -0.55
N LEU A 164 0.42 -13.71 0.55
CA LEU A 164 -0.66 -14.69 0.66
C LEU A 164 -1.73 -14.47 -0.42
N ASN A 165 -2.20 -13.22 -0.57
CA ASN A 165 -3.23 -12.85 -1.54
C ASN A 165 -2.75 -13.04 -2.99
N ILE A 166 -1.52 -12.64 -3.32
CA ILE A 166 -0.94 -12.88 -4.65
C ILE A 166 -0.87 -14.39 -4.95
N GLY A 167 -0.50 -15.20 -3.95
CA GLY A 167 -0.50 -16.66 -4.03
C GLY A 167 -1.88 -17.22 -4.38
N ASP A 168 -2.93 -16.78 -3.66
CA ASP A 168 -4.32 -17.19 -3.90
C ASP A 168 -4.84 -16.75 -5.28
N ILE A 169 -4.53 -15.53 -5.72
CA ILE A 169 -4.93 -15.03 -7.04
C ILE A 169 -4.32 -15.89 -8.15
N TYR A 170 -3.02 -16.22 -8.07
CA TYR A 170 -2.38 -17.10 -9.03
C TYR A 170 -2.93 -18.53 -8.97
N GLU A 171 -3.27 -19.03 -7.78
CA GLU A 171 -3.89 -20.35 -7.58
C GLU A 171 -5.23 -20.42 -8.33
N LYS A 172 -6.10 -19.43 -8.14
CA LYS A 172 -7.42 -19.34 -8.79
C LYS A 172 -7.31 -19.16 -10.30
N ALA A 173 -6.28 -18.46 -10.76
CA ALA A 173 -5.92 -18.34 -12.17
C ALA A 173 -5.27 -19.60 -12.77
N ASN A 174 -5.09 -20.67 -11.98
CA ASN A 174 -4.42 -21.91 -12.35
C ASN A 174 -2.95 -21.73 -12.79
N GLN A 175 -2.30 -20.66 -12.35
CA GLN A 175 -0.88 -20.37 -12.56
C GLN A 175 -0.06 -20.92 -11.38
N LEU A 176 0.00 -22.26 -11.31
CA LEU A 176 0.38 -22.99 -10.11
C LEU A 176 1.84 -22.77 -9.66
N ASN A 177 2.76 -22.47 -10.58
CA ASN A 177 4.17 -22.21 -10.23
C ASN A 177 4.32 -20.88 -9.48
N GLN A 178 3.68 -19.82 -9.96
CA GLN A 178 3.65 -18.52 -9.31
C GLN A 178 2.89 -18.61 -7.99
N ALA A 179 1.73 -19.28 -7.98
CA ALA A 179 0.96 -19.53 -6.76
C ALA A 179 1.81 -20.18 -5.66
N MET A 180 2.56 -21.23 -6.03
CA MET A 180 3.46 -21.93 -5.12
C MET A 180 4.57 -21.02 -4.60
N ALA A 181 5.20 -20.23 -5.46
CA ALA A 181 6.29 -19.34 -5.08
C ALA A 181 5.84 -18.29 -4.05
N TYR A 182 4.71 -17.61 -4.31
CA TYR A 182 4.18 -16.59 -3.40
C TYR A 182 3.61 -17.18 -2.11
N THR A 183 2.90 -18.31 -2.18
CA THR A 183 2.36 -18.97 -1.00
C THR A 183 3.47 -19.49 -0.08
N LYS A 184 4.58 -20.00 -0.62
CA LYS A 184 5.75 -20.40 0.18
C LYS A 184 6.40 -19.21 0.89
N GLN A 185 6.54 -18.08 0.21
CA GLN A 185 7.04 -16.85 0.84
C GLN A 185 6.12 -16.41 1.99
N ALA A 186 4.80 -16.45 1.79
CA ALA A 186 3.83 -16.13 2.84
C ALA A 186 3.97 -17.09 4.04
N TYR A 187 4.08 -18.39 3.80
CA TYR A 187 4.29 -19.39 4.83
C TYR A 187 5.60 -19.17 5.62
N GLU A 188 6.71 -18.90 4.94
CA GLU A 188 8.00 -18.66 5.59
C GLU A 188 7.95 -17.38 6.44
N LEU A 189 7.33 -16.31 5.92
CA LEU A 189 7.13 -15.07 6.64
C LEU A 189 6.19 -15.23 7.85
N SER A 190 5.12 -16.02 7.72
CA SER A 190 4.18 -16.24 8.83
C SER A 190 4.83 -16.99 9.98
N LEU A 191 5.73 -17.95 9.70
CA LEU A 191 6.53 -18.62 10.74
C LEU A 191 7.46 -17.65 11.48
N VAL A 192 8.11 -16.73 10.75
CA VAL A 192 8.99 -15.71 11.36
C VAL A 192 8.19 -14.73 12.21
N GLN A 193 7.01 -14.32 11.72
CA GLN A 193 6.12 -13.39 12.42
C GLN A 193 5.29 -14.06 13.52
N LYS A 194 5.29 -15.40 13.60
CA LYS A 194 4.45 -16.21 14.50
C LYS A 194 2.95 -15.94 14.31
N ASP A 195 2.55 -15.77 13.06
CA ASP A 195 1.15 -15.61 12.68
C ASP A 195 0.56 -17.00 12.36
N ASP A 196 -0.12 -17.57 13.33
CA ASP A 196 -0.71 -18.91 13.24
C ASP A 196 -1.86 -18.96 12.21
N LEU A 197 -2.63 -17.87 12.06
CA LEU A 197 -3.73 -17.79 11.10
C LEU A 197 -3.20 -17.86 9.67
N ILE A 198 -2.20 -17.05 9.35
CA ILE A 198 -1.60 -17.02 8.02
C ILE A 198 -0.75 -18.27 7.77
N THR A 199 -0.16 -18.86 8.81
CA THR A 199 0.49 -20.18 8.70
C THR A 199 -0.52 -21.25 8.28
N GLY A 200 -1.67 -21.33 8.96
CA GLY A 200 -2.76 -22.24 8.60
C GLY A 200 -3.27 -21.99 7.18
N THR A 201 -3.53 -20.73 6.83
CA THR A 201 -4.05 -20.36 5.50
C THR A 201 -3.06 -20.66 4.38
N SER A 202 -1.77 -20.38 4.58
CA SER A 202 -0.73 -20.70 3.60
C SER A 202 -0.62 -22.22 3.37
N LEU A 203 -0.73 -23.02 4.44
CA LEU A 203 -0.78 -24.49 4.33
C LEU A 203 -2.01 -24.96 3.55
N ASN A 204 -3.19 -24.36 3.77
CA ASN A 204 -4.39 -24.63 2.97
C ASN A 204 -4.16 -24.33 1.49
N ASN A 205 -3.58 -23.16 1.18
CA ASN A 205 -3.29 -22.76 -0.20
C ASN A 205 -2.30 -23.71 -0.87
N LEU A 206 -1.25 -24.15 -0.15
CA LEU A 206 -0.35 -25.20 -0.65
C LEU A 206 -1.11 -26.51 -0.92
N GLY A 207 -2.01 -26.89 -0.02
CA GLY A 207 -2.91 -28.03 -0.22
C GLY A 207 -3.72 -27.94 -1.51
N ASN A 208 -4.35 -26.78 -1.75
CA ASN A 208 -5.11 -26.50 -2.97
C ASN A 208 -4.24 -26.55 -4.23
N ILE A 209 -3.03 -25.98 -4.19
CA ILE A 209 -2.10 -26.02 -5.31
C ILE A 209 -1.70 -27.47 -5.64
N TYR A 210 -1.34 -28.28 -4.64
CA TYR A 210 -0.99 -29.68 -4.87
C TYR A 210 -2.19 -30.52 -5.32
N LEU A 211 -3.40 -30.19 -4.83
CA LEU A 211 -4.65 -30.80 -5.29
C LEU A 211 -4.86 -30.53 -6.79
N LYS A 212 -4.67 -29.28 -7.26
CA LYS A 212 -4.76 -28.93 -8.70
C LYS A 212 -3.66 -29.58 -9.54
N LYS A 213 -2.50 -29.89 -8.94
CA LYS A 213 -1.42 -30.67 -9.57
C LYS A 213 -1.67 -32.18 -9.57
N ALA A 214 -2.80 -32.65 -9.02
CA ALA A 214 -3.13 -34.06 -8.83
C ALA A 214 -2.13 -34.84 -7.95
N ASP A 215 -1.33 -34.14 -7.12
CA ASP A 215 -0.50 -34.76 -6.08
C ASP A 215 -1.30 -34.82 -4.78
N TYR A 216 -2.22 -35.79 -4.73
CA TYR A 216 -3.19 -35.94 -3.65
C TYR A 216 -2.53 -36.28 -2.31
N ALA A 217 -1.39 -36.98 -2.31
CA ALA A 217 -0.67 -37.35 -1.09
C ALA A 217 -0.08 -36.11 -0.41
N THR A 218 0.59 -35.25 -1.19
CA THR A 218 1.13 -33.99 -0.69
C THR A 218 0.03 -33.03 -0.29
N ALA A 219 -1.04 -32.92 -1.10
CA ALA A 219 -2.20 -32.10 -0.77
C ALA A 219 -2.84 -32.50 0.58
N TYR A 220 -3.03 -33.80 0.81
CA TYR A 220 -3.54 -34.33 2.06
C TYR A 220 -2.67 -33.91 3.26
N THR A 221 -1.35 -34.00 3.11
CA THR A 221 -0.41 -33.60 4.17
C THR A 221 -0.53 -32.12 4.50
N TYR A 222 -0.63 -31.25 3.49
CA TYR A 222 -0.79 -29.82 3.72
C TYR A 222 -2.14 -29.45 4.35
N PHE A 223 -3.24 -30.03 3.88
CA PHE A 223 -4.56 -29.81 4.49
C PHE A 223 -4.59 -30.28 5.95
N THR A 224 -4.07 -31.46 6.25
CA THR A 224 -4.05 -31.98 7.62
C THR A 224 -3.14 -31.19 8.56
N LYS A 225 -2.03 -30.64 8.06
CA LYS A 225 -1.18 -29.70 8.82
C LYS A 225 -1.84 -28.35 9.06
N SER A 226 -2.70 -27.90 8.15
CA SER A 226 -3.41 -26.60 8.24
C SER A 226 -4.48 -26.61 9.34
N ILE A 227 -5.25 -27.70 9.45
CA ILE A 227 -6.39 -27.83 10.38
C ILE A 227 -6.11 -27.36 11.82
N PRO A 228 -5.05 -27.82 12.54
CA PRO A 228 -4.85 -27.43 13.94
C PRO A 228 -4.61 -25.92 14.11
N TYR A 229 -3.97 -25.26 13.14
CA TYR A 229 -3.80 -23.80 13.17
C TYR A 229 -5.15 -23.09 13.00
N LEU A 230 -5.95 -23.53 12.02
CA LEU A 230 -7.25 -22.92 11.73
C LEU A 230 -8.27 -23.17 12.84
N GLU A 231 -8.26 -24.35 13.47
CA GLU A 231 -9.10 -24.64 14.63
C GLU A 231 -8.72 -23.78 15.84
N ALA A 232 -7.42 -23.60 16.10
CA ALA A 232 -6.94 -22.75 17.20
C ALA A 232 -7.28 -21.26 17.00
N MET A 233 -7.32 -20.80 15.75
CA MET A 233 -7.66 -19.42 15.40
C MET A 233 -9.16 -19.21 15.13
N GLU A 234 -9.99 -20.26 15.30
CA GLU A 234 -11.42 -20.25 15.01
C GLU A 234 -11.77 -19.79 13.57
N ASP A 235 -10.87 -20.00 12.60
CA ASP A 235 -11.09 -19.67 11.19
C ASP A 235 -11.88 -20.77 10.49
N TYR A 236 -13.18 -20.80 10.75
CA TYR A 236 -14.10 -21.77 10.18
C TYR A 236 -14.24 -21.65 8.66
N ASN A 237 -13.94 -20.49 8.08
CA ASN A 237 -14.05 -20.27 6.64
C ASN A 237 -12.95 -21.00 5.87
N THR A 238 -11.69 -20.86 6.30
CA THR A 238 -10.57 -21.59 5.68
C THR A 238 -10.59 -23.06 6.08
N LEU A 239 -11.06 -23.38 7.29
CA LEU A 239 -11.25 -24.77 7.72
C LEU A 239 -12.28 -25.50 6.83
N ALA A 240 -13.34 -24.82 6.40
CA ALA A 240 -14.30 -25.34 5.43
C ALA A 240 -13.62 -25.69 4.09
N GLU A 241 -12.72 -24.85 3.59
CA GLU A 241 -11.94 -25.14 2.38
C GLU A 241 -11.06 -26.37 2.55
N CYS A 242 -10.31 -26.46 3.65
CA CYS A 242 -9.46 -27.62 3.96
C CYS A 242 -10.26 -28.92 3.95
N ASN A 243 -11.40 -28.96 4.64
CA ASN A 243 -12.24 -30.14 4.70
C ASN A 243 -12.86 -30.48 3.33
N LEU A 244 -13.23 -29.47 2.52
CA LEU A 244 -13.70 -29.70 1.16
C LEU A 244 -12.58 -30.23 0.25
N GLY A 245 -11.34 -29.76 0.42
CA GLY A 245 -10.15 -30.31 -0.23
C GLY A 245 -9.91 -31.77 0.11
N LEU A 246 -10.00 -32.14 1.40
CA LEU A 246 -9.95 -33.53 1.85
C LEU A 246 -11.08 -34.37 1.25
N ALA A 247 -12.30 -33.83 1.18
CA ALA A 247 -13.44 -34.51 0.57
C ALA A 247 -13.17 -34.85 -0.91
N LYS A 248 -12.59 -33.92 -1.67
CA LYS A 248 -12.17 -34.12 -3.08
C LYS A 248 -11.10 -35.21 -3.20
N ILE A 249 -10.11 -35.22 -2.29
CA ILE A 249 -9.07 -36.26 -2.25
C ILE A 249 -9.69 -37.65 -2.01
N TYR A 250 -10.60 -37.76 -1.03
CA TYR A 250 -11.25 -39.03 -0.74
C TYR A 250 -12.16 -39.52 -1.88
N ASP A 251 -12.86 -38.62 -2.58
CA ASP A 251 -13.65 -38.98 -3.77
C ASP A 251 -12.75 -39.55 -4.87
N HIS A 252 -11.61 -38.91 -5.13
CA HIS A 252 -10.63 -39.38 -6.11
C HIS A 252 -10.10 -40.79 -5.80
N HIS A 253 -9.84 -41.09 -4.53
CA HIS A 253 -9.42 -42.44 -4.10
C HIS A 253 -10.56 -43.46 -3.99
N GLY A 254 -11.79 -43.11 -4.40
CA GLY A 254 -12.95 -43.99 -4.32
C GLY A 254 -13.47 -44.23 -2.90
N LYS A 255 -12.95 -43.51 -1.90
CA LYS A 255 -13.39 -43.56 -0.49
C LYS A 255 -14.63 -42.67 -0.30
N ARG A 256 -15.73 -43.10 -0.90
CA ARG A 256 -16.98 -42.31 -1.01
C ARG A 256 -17.57 -41.91 0.34
N ASP A 257 -17.55 -42.79 1.32
CA ASP A 257 -18.11 -42.48 2.66
C ASP A 257 -17.33 -41.36 3.34
N SER A 258 -15.99 -41.38 3.25
CA SER A 258 -15.14 -40.30 3.76
C SER A 258 -15.38 -39.00 3.00
N ALA A 259 -15.50 -39.05 1.67
CA ALA A 259 -15.80 -37.86 0.86
C ALA A 259 -17.12 -37.20 1.28
N VAL A 260 -18.17 -37.99 1.43
CA VAL A 260 -19.48 -37.50 1.91
C VAL A 260 -19.39 -36.97 3.33
N TYR A 261 -18.67 -37.65 4.23
CA TYR A 261 -18.49 -37.21 5.61
C TYR A 261 -17.86 -35.81 5.69
N TYR A 262 -16.71 -35.61 5.02
CA TYR A 262 -16.03 -34.31 5.04
C TYR A 262 -16.85 -33.21 4.37
N ALA A 263 -17.51 -33.51 3.25
CA ALA A 263 -18.37 -32.53 2.56
C ALA A 263 -19.60 -32.14 3.40
N LYS A 264 -20.22 -33.09 4.11
CA LYS A 264 -21.30 -32.81 5.07
C LYS A 264 -20.82 -32.01 6.27
N LYS A 265 -19.65 -32.33 6.82
CA LYS A 265 -19.04 -31.55 7.90
C LYS A 265 -18.93 -30.07 7.51
N VAL A 266 -18.51 -29.79 6.28
CA VAL A 266 -18.46 -28.42 5.73
C VAL A 266 -19.87 -27.83 5.62
N TYR A 267 -20.82 -28.55 5.03
CA TYR A 267 -22.19 -28.06 4.87
C TYR A 267 -22.86 -27.73 6.21
N ASP A 268 -22.79 -28.64 7.18
CA ASP A 268 -23.41 -28.49 8.50
C ASP A 268 -22.76 -27.34 9.28
N GLY A 269 -21.43 -27.24 9.23
CA GLY A 269 -20.68 -26.15 9.83
C GLY A 269 -20.97 -24.79 9.18
N ALA A 270 -20.96 -24.72 7.86
CA ALA A 270 -21.23 -23.50 7.12
C ALA A 270 -22.68 -23.04 7.26
N SER A 271 -23.64 -23.96 7.24
CA SER A 271 -25.06 -23.66 7.43
C SER A 271 -25.35 -23.18 8.86
N SER A 272 -24.70 -23.78 9.87
CA SER A 272 -24.88 -23.38 11.27
C SER A 272 -24.26 -22.02 11.59
N ASN A 273 -23.22 -21.63 10.84
CA ASN A 273 -22.53 -20.35 10.98
C ASN A 273 -22.94 -19.33 9.91
N GLU A 274 -24.01 -19.60 9.15
CA GLU A 274 -24.54 -18.72 8.09
C GLU A 274 -23.48 -18.31 7.02
N PHE A 275 -22.45 -19.12 6.79
CA PHE A 275 -21.47 -18.95 5.71
C PHE A 275 -22.03 -19.44 4.36
N LEU A 276 -22.91 -18.64 3.76
CA LEU A 276 -23.70 -19.02 2.58
C LEU A 276 -22.83 -19.52 1.40
N SER A 277 -21.70 -18.86 1.13
CA SER A 277 -20.78 -19.23 0.05
C SER A 277 -20.18 -20.63 0.25
N ARG A 278 -19.72 -20.95 1.47
CA ARG A 278 -19.17 -22.28 1.79
C ARG A 278 -20.23 -23.37 1.79
N ALA A 279 -21.43 -23.04 2.27
CA ALA A 279 -22.56 -23.95 2.19
C ALA A 279 -22.92 -24.26 0.73
N ALA A 280 -22.82 -23.28 -0.17
CA ALA A 280 -23.03 -23.46 -1.61
C ALA A 280 -21.96 -24.38 -2.22
N ASP A 281 -20.67 -24.13 -1.96
CA ASP A 281 -19.57 -24.98 -2.43
C ASP A 281 -19.73 -26.45 -1.99
N ALA A 282 -20.05 -26.66 -0.71
CA ALA A 282 -20.27 -28.00 -0.17
C ALA A 282 -21.53 -28.65 -0.76
N SER A 283 -22.61 -27.89 -0.94
CA SER A 283 -23.86 -28.37 -1.55
C SER A 283 -23.64 -28.80 -3.01
N ALA A 284 -22.91 -28.00 -3.79
CA ALA A 284 -22.55 -28.34 -5.17
C ALA A 284 -21.75 -29.64 -5.23
N PHE A 285 -20.76 -29.81 -4.34
CA PHE A 285 -19.97 -31.02 -4.28
C PHE A 285 -20.78 -32.24 -3.82
N LEU A 286 -21.63 -32.10 -2.81
CA LEU A 286 -22.53 -33.17 -2.33
C LEU A 286 -23.53 -33.59 -3.42
N ALA A 287 -24.11 -32.64 -4.16
CA ALA A 287 -25.00 -32.93 -5.27
C ALA A 287 -24.30 -33.78 -6.34
N GLN A 288 -23.07 -33.41 -6.71
CA GLN A 288 -22.25 -34.18 -7.65
C GLN A 288 -21.91 -35.57 -7.12
N LEU A 289 -21.49 -35.69 -5.85
CA LEU A 289 -21.16 -36.97 -5.21
C LEU A 289 -22.36 -37.92 -5.20
N TYR A 290 -23.53 -37.44 -4.79
CA TYR A 290 -24.74 -38.26 -4.73
C TYR A 290 -25.25 -38.65 -6.11
N LYS A 291 -25.11 -37.77 -7.11
CA LYS A 291 -25.39 -38.11 -8.51
C LYS A 291 -24.51 -39.25 -9.02
N LYS A 292 -23.19 -39.19 -8.76
CA LYS A 292 -22.25 -40.28 -9.11
C LYS A 292 -22.60 -41.61 -8.42
N GLN A 293 -23.23 -41.56 -7.25
CA GLN A 293 -23.66 -42.73 -6.49
C GLN A 293 -25.04 -43.28 -6.93
N GLY A 294 -25.73 -42.62 -7.86
CA GLY A 294 -27.11 -42.97 -8.22
C GLY A 294 -28.15 -42.60 -7.16
N LYS A 295 -27.78 -41.84 -6.12
CA LYS A 295 -28.69 -41.36 -5.05
C LYS A 295 -29.35 -40.05 -5.49
N ILE A 296 -30.28 -40.15 -6.44
CA ILE A 296 -30.88 -39.00 -7.13
C ILE A 296 -31.62 -38.08 -6.16
N ASP A 297 -32.36 -38.60 -5.18
CA ASP A 297 -33.11 -37.78 -4.21
C ASP A 297 -32.18 -36.85 -3.40
N SER A 298 -31.08 -37.41 -2.87
CA SER A 298 -30.07 -36.63 -2.15
C SER A 298 -29.39 -35.62 -3.07
N ALA A 299 -29.07 -36.00 -4.31
CA ALA A 299 -28.47 -35.10 -5.28
C ALA A 299 -29.40 -33.92 -5.59
N PHE A 300 -30.68 -34.19 -5.81
CA PHE A 300 -31.70 -33.18 -6.06
C PHE A 300 -31.88 -32.24 -4.85
N ARG A 301 -31.88 -32.78 -3.62
CA ARG A 301 -31.96 -31.95 -2.40
C ARG A 301 -30.81 -30.95 -2.30
N TYR A 302 -29.56 -31.39 -2.49
CA TYR A 302 -28.42 -30.46 -2.43
C TYR A 302 -28.37 -29.51 -3.63
N GLN A 303 -28.89 -29.91 -4.79
CA GLN A 303 -29.07 -29.02 -5.93
C GLN A 303 -30.09 -27.91 -5.65
N GLU A 304 -31.22 -28.22 -4.99
CA GLU A 304 -32.21 -27.22 -4.58
C GLU A 304 -31.65 -26.22 -3.57
N VAL A 305 -30.86 -26.73 -2.61
CA VAL A 305 -30.15 -25.87 -1.63
C VAL A 305 -29.16 -24.96 -2.35
N LEU A 306 -28.37 -25.49 -3.28
CA LEU A 306 -27.44 -24.70 -4.08
C LEU A 306 -28.17 -23.55 -4.80
N ILE A 307 -29.27 -23.84 -5.51
CA ILE A 307 -30.04 -22.83 -6.23
C ILE A 307 -30.50 -21.71 -5.28
N LYS A 308 -31.06 -22.06 -4.12
CA LYS A 308 -31.48 -21.07 -3.11
C LYS A 308 -30.34 -20.21 -2.59
N LEU A 309 -29.13 -20.76 -2.49
CA LEU A 309 -27.93 -20.04 -2.06
C LEU A 309 -27.32 -19.19 -3.18
N THR A 310 -27.53 -19.54 -4.45
CA THR A 310 -26.92 -18.86 -5.62
C THR A 310 -27.84 -17.92 -6.38
N ASP A 311 -29.14 -17.89 -6.07
CA ASP A 311 -30.18 -17.11 -6.78
C ASP A 311 -29.96 -15.58 -6.78
N SER A 312 -28.87 -15.08 -6.18
CA SER A 312 -28.51 -13.65 -6.12
C SER A 312 -27.49 -13.16 -7.17
N VAL A 313 -26.94 -14.03 -8.05
CA VAL A 313 -25.71 -13.68 -8.79
C VAL A 313 -25.79 -13.97 -10.29
N ASP A 314 -26.14 -12.95 -11.08
CA ASP A 314 -25.32 -12.44 -12.20
C ASP A 314 -26.11 -11.47 -13.10
N SER A 315 -25.52 -10.32 -13.40
CA SER A 315 -25.95 -9.52 -14.56
C SER A 315 -24.73 -8.91 -15.24
N LYS A 316 -24.68 -8.99 -16.59
CA LYS A 316 -23.65 -8.34 -17.42
C LYS A 316 -23.55 -6.83 -17.17
N GLU A 317 -24.60 -6.22 -16.62
CA GLU A 317 -24.67 -4.81 -16.26
C GLU A 317 -23.74 -4.44 -15.10
N ARG A 318 -23.65 -5.30 -14.06
CA ARG A 318 -22.74 -5.10 -12.92
C ARG A 318 -21.26 -5.11 -13.35
N ALA A 319 -20.87 -6.01 -14.25
CA ALA A 319 -19.50 -6.07 -14.74
C ALA A 319 -19.08 -4.77 -15.47
N LYS A 320 -20.01 -4.14 -16.20
CA LYS A 320 -19.78 -2.86 -16.86
C LYS A 320 -19.66 -1.71 -15.86
N GLU A 321 -20.47 -1.72 -14.80
CA GLU A 321 -20.40 -0.75 -13.71
C GLU A 321 -19.04 -0.80 -12.99
N VAL A 322 -18.58 -1.99 -12.63
CA VAL A 322 -17.24 -2.20 -12.05
C VAL A 322 -16.17 -1.59 -12.96
N GLN A 323 -16.22 -1.90 -14.26
CA GLN A 323 -15.23 -1.40 -15.22
C GLN A 323 -15.18 0.13 -15.27
N ASN A 324 -16.34 0.79 -15.27
CA ASN A 324 -16.42 2.25 -15.28
C ASN A 324 -15.79 2.86 -14.01
N ILE A 325 -16.11 2.27 -12.85
CA ILE A 325 -15.52 2.69 -11.57
C ILE A 325 -14.00 2.51 -11.57
N THR A 326 -13.49 1.38 -12.09
CA THR A 326 -12.03 1.14 -12.18
C THR A 326 -11.36 2.20 -13.04
N ILE A 327 -11.90 2.47 -14.24
CA ILE A 327 -11.30 3.40 -15.20
C ILE A 327 -11.27 4.80 -14.61
N ALA A 328 -12.36 5.22 -13.95
CA ALA A 328 -12.42 6.51 -13.28
C ALA A 328 -11.34 6.64 -12.19
N GLU A 329 -11.11 5.57 -11.41
CA GLU A 329 -10.07 5.57 -10.38
C GLU A 329 -8.65 5.54 -10.97
N GLU A 330 -8.40 4.76 -12.02
CA GLU A 330 -7.11 4.76 -12.73
C GLU A 330 -6.79 6.14 -13.30
N PHE A 331 -7.78 6.81 -13.87
CA PHE A 331 -7.64 8.17 -14.39
C PHE A 331 -7.32 9.16 -13.26
N ARG A 332 -8.06 9.11 -12.13
CA ARG A 332 -7.80 9.95 -10.95
C ARG A 332 -6.38 9.76 -10.41
N GLN A 333 -5.93 8.51 -10.27
CA GLN A 333 -4.58 8.21 -9.79
C GLN A 333 -3.50 8.74 -10.73
N LYS A 334 -3.75 8.66 -12.04
CA LYS A 334 -2.85 9.21 -13.06
C LYS A 334 -2.76 10.73 -12.96
N GLU A 335 -3.87 11.44 -12.81
CA GLU A 335 -3.88 12.89 -12.60
C GLU A 335 -3.08 13.30 -11.36
N ILE A 336 -3.30 12.60 -10.23
CA ILE A 336 -2.55 12.86 -8.99
C ILE A 336 -1.05 12.60 -9.17
N ALA A 337 -0.67 11.51 -9.85
CA ALA A 337 0.73 11.20 -10.11
C ALA A 337 1.40 12.24 -11.03
N GLU A 338 0.68 12.71 -12.06
CA GLU A 338 1.16 13.78 -12.95
C GLU A 338 1.32 15.11 -12.20
N GLU A 339 0.39 15.45 -11.31
CA GLU A 339 0.47 16.65 -10.47
C GLU A 339 1.66 16.57 -9.51
N GLN A 340 1.83 15.45 -8.80
CA GLN A 340 2.98 15.22 -7.92
C GLN A 340 4.31 15.29 -8.67
N HIS A 341 4.37 14.77 -9.91
CA HIS A 341 5.56 14.86 -10.75
C HIS A 341 5.88 16.31 -11.08
N ARG A 342 4.88 17.10 -11.49
CA ARG A 342 5.06 18.53 -11.77
C ARG A 342 5.53 19.29 -10.52
N GLU A 343 4.92 19.04 -9.36
CA GLU A 343 5.33 19.65 -8.10
C GLU A 343 6.78 19.26 -7.72
N ALA A 344 7.17 18.01 -7.95
CA ALA A 344 8.53 17.53 -7.70
C ALA A 344 9.56 18.19 -8.64
N GLU A 345 9.21 18.35 -9.93
CA GLU A 345 10.03 19.10 -10.90
C GLU A 345 10.18 20.56 -10.49
N GLU A 346 9.09 21.23 -10.13
CA GLU A 346 9.13 22.61 -9.64
C GLU A 346 9.97 22.74 -8.37
N ARG A 347 9.82 21.81 -7.42
CA ARG A 347 10.63 21.79 -6.20
C ARG A 347 12.12 21.60 -6.53
N THR A 348 12.44 20.72 -7.46
CA THR A 348 13.80 20.46 -7.91
C THR A 348 14.41 21.71 -8.56
N GLN A 349 13.65 22.39 -9.43
CA GLN A 349 14.07 23.66 -10.04
C GLN A 349 14.31 24.74 -8.98
N LYS A 350 13.40 24.90 -8.01
CA LYS A 350 13.57 25.84 -6.87
C LYS A 350 14.83 25.53 -6.05
N LEU A 351 15.11 24.26 -5.78
CA LEU A 351 16.32 23.82 -5.07
C LEU A 351 17.59 24.06 -5.89
N GLN A 352 17.57 23.81 -7.20
CA GLN A 352 18.69 24.10 -8.10
C GLN A 352 19.00 25.61 -8.11
N LEU A 353 17.97 26.45 -8.21
CA LEU A 353 18.14 27.90 -8.17
C LEU A 353 18.75 28.36 -6.84
N LEU A 354 18.26 27.84 -5.71
CA LEU A 354 18.84 28.11 -4.38
C LEU A 354 20.30 27.65 -4.29
N ALA A 355 20.63 26.46 -4.80
CA ALA A 355 21.99 25.92 -4.80
C ALA A 355 22.96 26.80 -5.61
N ILE A 356 22.55 27.25 -6.80
CA ILE A 356 23.33 28.19 -7.62
C ILE A 356 23.52 29.51 -6.86
N GLY A 357 22.46 30.01 -6.21
CA GLY A 357 22.50 31.24 -5.41
C GLY A 357 23.44 31.20 -4.21
N ILE A 358 23.69 30.01 -3.64
CA ILE A 358 24.66 29.80 -2.55
C ILE A 358 26.08 29.57 -3.09
N LEU A 359 26.21 28.80 -4.17
CA LEU A 359 27.51 28.43 -4.77
C LEU A 359 28.30 29.66 -5.24
N ILE A 360 27.62 30.63 -5.84
CA ILE A 360 28.25 31.81 -6.42
C ILE A 360 28.94 32.70 -5.37
N PRO A 361 28.28 33.09 -4.26
CA PRO A 361 28.95 33.76 -3.15
C PRO A 361 30.12 32.95 -2.58
N ILE A 362 30.00 31.62 -2.46
CA ILE A 362 31.08 30.77 -1.95
C ILE A 362 32.30 30.82 -2.88
N LEU A 363 32.11 30.71 -4.20
CA LEU A 363 33.18 30.83 -5.18
C LEU A 363 33.81 32.23 -5.16
N PHE A 364 32.99 33.26 -4.96
CA PHE A 364 33.46 34.64 -4.81
C PHE A 364 34.36 34.81 -3.57
N PHE A 365 33.92 34.34 -2.40
CA PHE A 365 34.73 34.38 -1.18
C PHE A 365 35.95 33.46 -1.26
N PHE A 366 35.87 32.34 -1.97
CA PHE A 366 37.01 31.46 -2.22
C PHE A 366 38.07 32.13 -3.11
N SER A 367 37.67 32.89 -4.14
CA SER A 367 38.59 33.71 -4.94
C SER A 367 39.29 34.76 -4.08
N ILE A 368 38.56 35.42 -3.16
CA ILE A 368 39.14 36.34 -2.16
C ILE A 368 40.14 35.59 -1.26
N PHE A 369 39.81 34.40 -0.78
CA PHE A 369 40.71 33.59 0.04
C PHE A 369 41.98 33.15 -0.73
N LEU A 370 41.86 32.75 -1.99
CA LEU A 370 43.02 32.43 -2.83
C LEU A 370 43.94 33.63 -3.03
N SER A 371 43.40 34.85 -3.08
CA SER A 371 44.20 36.07 -3.17
C SER A 371 45.08 36.33 -1.95
N GLN A 372 44.76 35.72 -0.80
CA GLN A 372 45.54 35.79 0.43
C GLN A 372 46.68 34.75 0.48
N LYS A 373 46.70 33.78 -0.44
CA LYS A 373 47.75 32.75 -0.57
C LYS A 373 48.67 33.02 -1.77
N ARG A 374 49.85 32.37 -1.82
CA ARG A 374 50.82 32.47 -2.93
C ARG A 374 50.32 31.76 -4.19
N VAL A 375 49.29 32.31 -4.82
CA VAL A 375 48.74 31.83 -6.09
C VAL A 375 49.15 32.80 -7.20
N ASN A 376 49.39 32.31 -8.42
CA ASN A 376 49.79 33.14 -9.55
C ASN A 376 48.72 34.22 -9.84
N LYS A 377 49.14 35.48 -10.02
CA LYS A 377 48.28 36.63 -10.32
C LYS A 377 47.27 36.36 -11.44
N LYS A 378 47.68 35.64 -12.50
CA LYS A 378 46.78 35.25 -13.59
C LYS A 378 45.63 34.37 -13.11
N VAL A 379 45.87 33.43 -12.21
CA VAL A 379 44.82 32.53 -11.67
C VAL A 379 43.82 33.32 -10.82
N ILE A 380 44.29 34.32 -10.06
CA ILE A 380 43.42 35.20 -9.29
C ILE A 380 42.53 36.03 -10.23
N GLU A 381 43.11 36.63 -11.28
CA GLU A 381 42.38 37.39 -12.31
C GLU A 381 41.34 36.52 -13.03
N TYR A 382 41.73 35.34 -13.52
CA TYR A 382 40.81 34.40 -14.17
C TYR A 382 39.69 33.95 -13.22
N SER A 383 39.99 33.64 -11.95
CA SER A 383 38.97 33.22 -10.98
C SER A 383 37.96 34.32 -10.64
N GLY A 384 38.42 35.57 -10.56
CA GLY A 384 37.56 36.73 -10.29
C GLY A 384 36.61 37.02 -11.45
N ILE A 385 37.08 36.92 -12.69
CA ILE A 385 36.25 37.07 -13.91
C ILE A 385 35.19 35.97 -13.96
N ILE A 386 35.59 34.71 -13.76
CA ILE A 386 34.68 33.55 -13.78
C ILE A 386 33.61 33.68 -12.69
N SER A 387 34.01 34.09 -11.47
CA SER A 387 33.07 34.27 -10.36
C SER A 387 32.06 35.40 -10.64
N LEU A 388 32.47 36.48 -11.29
CA LEU A 388 31.60 37.62 -11.60
C LEU A 388 30.66 37.30 -12.77
N LEU A 389 31.14 36.57 -13.78
CA LEU A 389 30.33 36.11 -14.91
C LEU A 389 29.26 35.10 -14.46
N MET A 390 29.61 34.17 -13.55
CA MET A 390 28.62 33.30 -12.93
C MET A 390 27.58 34.06 -12.09
N LEU A 391 27.98 35.10 -11.35
CA LEU A 391 27.05 35.95 -10.61
C LEU A 391 26.07 36.68 -11.52
N PHE A 392 26.55 37.18 -12.66
CA PHE A 392 25.70 37.84 -13.64
C PHE A 392 24.68 36.87 -14.27
N GLU A 393 25.12 35.69 -14.71
CA GLU A 393 24.25 34.66 -15.28
C GLU A 393 23.20 34.17 -14.26
N TYR A 394 23.55 34.12 -12.98
CA TYR A 394 22.57 33.81 -11.94
C TYR A 394 21.55 34.91 -11.73
N LEU A 395 21.93 36.18 -11.78
CA LEU A 395 20.98 37.29 -11.64
C LEU A 395 19.95 37.29 -12.79
N THR A 396 20.38 36.99 -14.02
CA THR A 396 19.46 36.88 -15.16
C THR A 396 18.52 35.68 -15.01
N LEU A 397 19.04 34.50 -14.60
CA LEU A 397 18.23 33.31 -14.31
C LEU A 397 17.27 33.52 -13.13
N PHE A 398 17.69 34.24 -12.08
CA PHE A 398 16.88 34.51 -10.89
C PHE A 398 15.73 35.47 -11.19
N ILE A 399 15.95 36.47 -12.04
CA ILE A 399 14.93 37.45 -12.43
C ILE A 399 13.95 36.84 -13.45
N HIS A 400 14.37 35.79 -14.19
CA HIS A 400 13.59 35.22 -15.28
C HIS A 400 12.15 34.81 -14.93
N PRO A 401 11.85 34.10 -13.82
CA PRO A 401 10.48 33.71 -13.48
C PRO A 401 9.56 34.91 -13.28
N PHE A 402 10.06 35.98 -12.65
CA PHE A 402 9.29 37.21 -12.42
C PHE A 402 9.01 37.96 -13.72
N VAL A 403 9.95 37.93 -14.66
CA VAL A 403 9.78 38.52 -15.99
C VAL A 403 8.79 37.70 -16.82
N ALA A 404 8.88 36.36 -16.77
CA ALA A 404 7.98 35.46 -17.48
C ALA A 404 6.51 35.57 -17.00
N GLU A 405 6.31 35.67 -15.67
CA GLU A 405 4.98 35.88 -15.09
C GLU A 405 4.38 37.21 -15.54
N LYS A 406 5.17 38.30 -15.47
CA LYS A 406 4.69 39.66 -15.78
C LYS A 406 4.56 39.95 -17.28
N SER A 407 5.25 39.19 -18.12
CA SER A 407 5.19 39.27 -19.57
C SER A 407 4.16 38.32 -20.20
N HIS A 408 3.42 37.56 -19.39
CA HIS A 408 2.51 36.50 -19.85
C HIS A 408 3.20 35.50 -20.79
N HIS A 409 4.46 35.16 -20.50
CA HIS A 409 5.26 34.21 -21.27
C HIS A 409 5.43 34.60 -22.74
N SER A 410 5.45 35.91 -23.04
CA SER A 410 5.69 36.44 -24.39
C SER A 410 7.19 36.54 -24.67
N PRO A 411 7.75 35.74 -25.59
CA PRO A 411 9.20 35.69 -25.82
C PRO A 411 9.81 37.04 -26.22
N ILE A 412 9.05 37.87 -26.96
CA ILE A 412 9.52 39.17 -27.43
C ILE A 412 9.66 40.15 -26.24
N ILE A 413 8.68 40.15 -25.33
CA ILE A 413 8.68 41.03 -24.16
C ILE A 413 9.77 40.61 -23.18
N GLU A 414 9.94 39.30 -22.97
CA GLU A 414 11.02 38.74 -22.15
C GLU A 414 12.41 39.18 -22.67
N ILE A 415 12.66 39.02 -23.98
CA ILE A 415 13.92 39.44 -24.61
C ILE A 415 14.16 40.93 -24.41
N ILE A 416 13.15 41.79 -24.61
CA ILE A 416 13.30 43.24 -24.42
C ILE A 416 13.67 43.56 -22.97
N VAL A 417 13.00 42.94 -21.99
CA VAL A 417 13.28 43.16 -20.57
C VAL A 417 14.69 42.68 -20.21
N PHE A 418 15.11 41.50 -20.69
CA PHE A 418 16.47 41.01 -20.45
C PHE A 418 17.54 41.86 -21.12
N VAL A 419 17.30 42.38 -22.32
CA VAL A 419 18.22 43.30 -22.99
C VAL A 419 18.38 44.59 -22.19
N ILE A 420 17.29 45.14 -21.64
CA ILE A 420 17.34 46.32 -20.77
C ILE A 420 18.15 46.02 -19.50
N ILE A 421 17.83 44.92 -18.82
CA ILE A 421 18.54 44.48 -17.61
C ILE A 421 20.02 44.26 -17.88
N ALA A 422 20.37 43.55 -18.96
CA ALA A 422 21.75 43.30 -19.36
C ALA A 422 22.50 44.61 -19.69
N SER A 423 21.85 45.56 -20.37
CA SER A 423 22.44 46.87 -20.70
C SER A 423 22.76 47.71 -19.46
N LEU A 424 21.95 47.58 -18.40
CA LEU A 424 22.17 48.25 -17.11
C LEU A 424 23.24 47.54 -16.28
N LEU A 425 23.25 46.20 -16.28
CA LEU A 425 24.17 45.41 -15.47
C LEU A 425 25.58 45.32 -16.05
N THR A 426 25.76 45.32 -17.38
CA THR A 426 27.07 45.15 -18.04
C THR A 426 28.09 46.25 -17.67
N PRO A 427 27.74 47.55 -17.65
CA PRO A 427 28.67 48.60 -17.24
C PRO A 427 29.05 48.49 -15.76
N THR A 428 28.10 48.11 -14.90
CA THR A 428 28.37 47.83 -13.47
C THR A 428 29.26 46.62 -13.29
N HIS A 429 29.05 45.54 -14.05
CA HIS A 429 29.90 44.36 -14.08
C HIS A 429 31.34 44.76 -14.39
N HIS A 430 31.58 45.48 -15.50
CA HIS A 430 32.94 45.87 -15.89
C HIS A 430 33.63 46.78 -14.84
N LYS A 431 32.90 47.72 -14.22
CA LYS A 431 33.43 48.56 -13.14
C LYS A 431 33.80 47.74 -11.89
N ILE A 432 32.95 46.80 -11.50
CA ILE A 432 33.17 45.91 -10.34
C ILE A 432 34.35 44.97 -10.62
N GLU A 433 34.44 44.42 -11.83
CA GLU A 433 35.54 43.57 -12.30
C GLU A 433 36.89 44.26 -12.16
N VAL A 434 37.04 45.45 -12.74
CA VAL A 434 38.28 46.24 -12.69
C VAL A 434 38.64 46.61 -11.25
N TRP A 435 37.65 46.97 -10.43
CA TRP A 435 37.84 47.26 -9.02
C TRP A 435 38.31 46.03 -8.23
N LEU A 436 37.68 44.88 -8.47
CA LEU A 436 37.99 43.61 -7.82
C LEU A 436 39.41 43.15 -8.15
N ILE A 437 39.77 43.15 -9.44
CA ILE A 437 41.12 42.79 -9.92
C ILE A 437 42.17 43.71 -9.29
N LYS A 438 41.94 45.02 -9.26
CA LYS A 438 42.85 46.00 -8.64
C LYS A 438 42.98 45.81 -7.12
N LYS A 439 41.91 45.39 -6.44
CA LYS A 439 41.92 45.16 -4.99
C LYS A 439 42.61 43.84 -4.63
N LEU A 440 42.30 42.74 -5.33
CA LEU A 440 42.90 41.43 -5.10
C LEU A 440 44.40 41.41 -5.45
N SER A 441 44.80 42.07 -6.54
CA SER A 441 46.22 42.20 -6.92
C SER A 441 47.04 43.00 -5.90
N LYS A 442 46.51 44.11 -5.37
CA LYS A 442 47.16 44.90 -4.30
C LYS A 442 47.36 44.11 -3.01
N ILE A 443 46.36 43.32 -2.61
CA ILE A 443 46.45 42.46 -1.41
C ILE A 443 47.54 41.40 -1.60
N HIS A 444 47.58 40.77 -2.78
CA HIS A 444 48.60 39.79 -3.12
C HIS A 444 50.03 40.39 -3.14
N GLU A 445 50.21 41.55 -3.78
CA GLU A 445 51.50 42.26 -3.84
C GLU A 445 51.99 42.66 -2.44
N HIS A 446 51.09 43.14 -1.56
CA HIS A 446 51.44 43.49 -0.18
C HIS A 446 51.91 42.29 0.65
N HIS A 447 51.21 41.15 0.55
CA HIS A 447 51.63 39.92 1.24
C HIS A 447 52.92 39.32 0.68
N SER A 448 53.14 39.40 -0.65
CA SER A 448 54.39 38.96 -1.27
C SER A 448 55.59 39.79 -0.75
N GLN A 449 55.43 41.11 -0.63
CA GLN A 449 56.48 42.01 -0.11
C GLN A 449 56.78 41.80 1.38
N ILE A 450 55.76 41.59 2.23
CA ILE A 450 55.95 41.28 3.65
C ILE A 450 56.75 39.99 3.81
N HIS A 451 56.45 38.98 2.98
CA HIS A 451 57.11 37.69 3.08
C HIS A 451 58.54 37.71 2.53
N GLN A 452 58.81 38.49 1.47
CA GLN A 452 60.15 38.70 0.93
C GLN A 452 61.05 39.38 1.98
N LYS A 453 60.54 40.41 2.67
CA LYS A 453 61.22 41.04 3.82
C LYS A 453 61.42 40.11 5.02
N ALA A 454 60.51 39.15 5.23
CA ALA A 454 60.66 38.14 6.29
C ALA A 454 61.68 37.05 5.93
N VAL A 455 61.82 36.69 4.65
CA VAL A 455 62.82 35.74 4.16
C VAL A 455 64.22 36.37 4.16
N GLU A 456 64.36 37.63 3.71
CA GLU A 456 65.61 38.40 3.80
C GLU A 456 66.11 38.56 5.25
N LYS A 457 65.22 38.56 6.24
CA LYS A 457 65.59 38.59 7.67
C LYS A 457 66.03 37.24 8.25
N VAL A 458 65.79 36.11 7.58
CA VAL A 458 66.04 34.75 8.10
C VAL A 458 67.23 34.05 7.40
N THR A 459 67.71 34.55 6.26
CA THR A 459 68.99 34.13 5.66
C THR A 459 70.09 35.14 5.97
N PRO A 460 71.03 34.86 6.90
CA PRO A 460 72.25 35.65 6.99
C PRO A 460 73.17 35.32 5.80
N GLU A 461 73.77 36.35 5.22
CA GLU A 461 74.87 36.28 4.27
C GLU A 461 75.90 35.24 4.72
N LYS A 462 76.09 34.20 3.92
CA LYS A 462 77.20 33.26 4.08
C LYS A 462 78.39 33.88 3.33
N THR A 463 79.17 34.69 4.02
CA THR A 463 80.50 35.12 3.55
C THR A 463 81.37 33.88 3.37
N ILE A 464 81.79 33.65 2.14
CA ILE A 464 82.82 32.68 1.77
C ILE A 464 84.13 33.45 1.84
N ASP A 465 84.94 33.21 2.88
CA ASP A 465 86.33 33.66 2.91
C ASP A 465 87.17 32.66 2.10
N GLU A 466 87.73 33.13 0.99
CA GLU A 466 88.93 32.56 0.36
C GLU A 466 90.17 33.03 1.14
N PRO A 467 91.18 32.18 1.39
CA PRO A 467 92.52 32.65 1.72
C PRO A 467 93.45 32.59 0.51
N GLU A 468 94.04 33.75 0.20
CA GLU A 468 95.14 33.95 -0.75
C GLU A 468 96.43 33.22 -0.30
N GLU A 469 97.17 32.70 -1.28
CA GLU A 469 98.58 32.29 -1.15
C GLU A 469 99.51 33.51 -1.03
N THR A 470 100.45 33.49 -0.08
CA THR A 470 101.86 33.93 -0.26
C THR A 470 102.71 33.54 0.96
N THR A 471 103.56 32.51 0.87
CA THR A 471 105.04 32.56 0.73
C THR A 471 105.59 31.14 0.78
#